data_AF-A0A7J7LNM1-F1
#
_entry.id   AF-A0A7J7LNM1-F1
#
_cell.length_a   1.000
_cell.length_b   1.000
_cell.length_c   1.000
_cell.angle_alpha   90.00
_cell.angle_beta   90.00
_cell.angle_gamma   90.00
#
_symmetry.space_group_name_H-M   'P 1'
#
loop_
_entity.id
_entity.type
_entity.pdbx_description
1 polymer ?
#
loop_
_entity_poly.entity_id
_entity_poly.type
_entity_poly.pdbx_seq_one_letter_code
_entity_poly.pdbx_strand_id
1 'polypeptide(L)'
;MLKRFGIASESLELKIECRGSPLLGGREVVLRVPVVQSSLSMITWTNEGMVKRIRGTTFSNRVSSQFENTMVHAARGIFNRLLRDVHIFTDHKAGVQAG
;
A
#
# COMPACT_ATOMS: atom_id res chain seq x y z
N MET A 1 8.24 1.03 -8.37
CA MET A 1 9.47 1.74 -8.79
C MET A 1 10.58 0.74 -9.11
N LEU A 2 10.97 -0.11 -8.16
CA LEU A 2 12.06 -1.10 -8.26
C LEU A 2 12.01 -2.03 -9.49
N LYS A 3 10.80 -2.45 -9.92
CA LYS A 3 10.62 -3.24 -11.14
C LYS A 3 11.24 -2.60 -12.40
N ARG A 4 11.28 -1.28 -12.45
CA ARG A 4 11.83 -0.57 -13.61
C ARG A 4 13.36 -0.71 -13.67
N PHE A 5 14.03 -0.80 -12.52
CA PHE A 5 15.48 -0.94 -12.39
C PHE A 5 15.99 -2.38 -12.64
N GLY A 6 15.15 -3.26 -13.20
CA GLY A 6 15.49 -4.66 -13.47
C GLY A 6 15.32 -5.61 -12.29
N ILE A 7 14.81 -5.13 -11.14
CA ILE A 7 14.55 -5.98 -9.97
C ILE A 7 13.23 -6.73 -10.19
N ALA A 8 13.28 -8.07 -10.25
CA ALA A 8 12.08 -8.88 -10.36
C ALA A 8 11.16 -8.64 -9.15
N SER A 9 9.90 -8.31 -9.39
CA SER A 9 8.93 -8.03 -8.31
C SER A 9 8.60 -9.26 -7.45
N GLU A 10 8.89 -10.47 -7.95
CA GLU A 10 8.62 -11.73 -7.26
C GLU A 10 9.64 -12.03 -6.16
N SER A 11 10.81 -11.37 -6.20
CA SER A 11 11.89 -11.64 -5.26
C SER A 11 11.95 -10.65 -4.09
N LEU A 12 11.15 -9.58 -4.15
CA LEU A 12 10.96 -8.62 -3.05
C LEU A 12 9.59 -8.82 -2.41
N GLU A 13 9.56 -9.22 -1.14
CA GLU A 13 8.33 -9.40 -0.38
C GLU A 13 8.31 -8.45 0.82
N LEU A 14 7.23 -7.67 0.94
CA LEU A 14 6.94 -6.84 2.11
C LEU A 14 5.55 -7.23 2.61
N LYS A 15 5.50 -7.90 3.76
CA LYS A 15 4.26 -8.33 4.40
C LYS A 15 4.13 -7.70 5.77
N ILE A 16 2.99 -7.04 6.01
CA ILE A 16 2.66 -6.47 7.31
C ILE A 16 1.84 -7.52 8.06
N GLU A 17 2.47 -8.19 9.03
CA GLU A 17 1.80 -9.22 9.83
C GLU A 17 0.89 -8.56 10.87
N CYS A 18 1.42 -7.56 11.58
CA CYS A 18 0.67 -6.82 12.57
C CYS A 18 0.90 -5.32 12.34
N ARG A 19 -0.15 -4.51 12.50
CA ARG A 19 -0.07 -3.05 12.37
C ARG A 19 -0.03 -2.39 13.75
N GLY A 20 0.75 -1.33 13.89
CA GLY A 20 0.92 -0.59 15.15
C GLY A 20 0.43 0.83 15.05
N SER A 21 -0.22 1.29 16.12
CA SER A 21 -0.62 2.68 16.28
C SER A 21 0.04 3.27 17.53
N PRO A 22 0.30 4.60 17.55
CA PRO A 22 0.89 5.26 18.70
C PRO A 22 0.17 5.00 20.03
N LEU A 23 0.95 4.40 20.92
CA LEU A 23 1.17 4.60 22.37
C LEU A 23 2.03 3.43 22.87
N LEU A 24 1.78 2.22 22.35
CA LEU A 24 2.50 0.98 22.68
C LEU A 24 3.31 0.39 21.51
N GLY A 25 3.06 0.81 20.26
CA GLY A 25 3.88 0.42 19.10
C GLY A 25 4.10 -1.10 18.96
N GLY A 26 5.32 -1.48 18.56
CA GLY A 26 5.82 -2.87 18.69
C GLY A 26 5.15 -3.88 17.76
N ARG A 27 5.24 -3.67 16.45
CA ARG A 27 4.51 -4.45 15.45
C ARG A 27 5.42 -4.96 14.35
N GLU A 28 5.03 -6.10 13.79
CA GLU A 28 5.92 -6.91 12.96
C GLU A 28 5.64 -6.73 11.47
N VAL A 29 6.74 -6.56 10.73
CA VAL A 29 6.76 -6.49 9.29
C VAL A 29 7.83 -7.47 8.82
N VAL A 30 7.44 -8.39 7.94
CA VAL A 30 8.35 -9.32 7.29
C VAL A 30 8.78 -8.70 5.97
N LEU A 31 10.09 -8.44 5.86
CA LEU A 31 10.72 -7.93 4.66
C LEU A 31 11.73 -8.95 4.16
N ARG A 32 11.54 -9.43 2.92
CA ARG A 32 12.53 -10.23 2.19
C ARG A 32 13.02 -9.40 1.03
N VAL A 33 14.31 -9.07 1.04
CA VAL A 33 14.97 -8.33 -0.04
C VAL A 33 15.87 -9.28 -0.81
N PRO A 34 15.76 -9.33 -2.14
CA PRO A 34 16.61 -10.16 -2.96
C PRO A 34 17.98 -9.52 -3.13
N VAL A 35 19.03 -10.34 -3.20
CA VAL A 35 20.35 -9.88 -3.59
C VAL A 35 20.33 -9.64 -5.11
N VAL A 36 20.52 -8.39 -5.52
CA VAL A 36 20.56 -8.02 -6.94
C VAL A 36 21.98 -8.29 -7.44
N GLN A 37 22.14 -9.36 -8.23
CA GLN A 37 23.43 -9.78 -8.79
C GLN A 37 23.79 -9.08 -10.10
N SER A 38 22.79 -8.53 -10.79
CA SER A 38 22.95 -7.80 -12.06
C SER A 38 23.11 -6.29 -11.82
N SER A 39 23.75 -5.57 -12.75
CA SER A 39 23.77 -4.10 -12.69
C SER A 39 22.35 -3.53 -12.81
N LEU A 40 22.05 -2.52 -11.99
CA LEU A 40 20.77 -1.80 -12.06
C LEU A 40 20.67 -1.08 -13.40
N SER A 41 19.53 -1.21 -14.08
CA SER A 41 19.32 -0.49 -15.35
C SER A 41 19.15 1.00 -15.10
N MET A 42 19.89 1.82 -15.85
CA MET A 42 19.67 3.27 -15.85
C MET A 42 18.35 3.59 -16.56
N ILE A 43 17.54 4.48 -15.98
CA ILE A 43 16.23 4.85 -16.51
C ILE A 43 16.14 6.37 -16.54
N THR A 44 15.83 6.91 -17.72
CA THR A 44 15.52 8.33 -17.88
C THR A 44 14.00 8.48 -17.83
N TRP A 45 13.49 9.01 -16.72
CA TRP A 45 12.06 9.29 -16.53
C TRP A 45 11.87 10.80 -16.45
N THR A 46 11.45 11.40 -17.56
CA THR A 46 11.27 12.85 -17.70
C THR A 46 9.81 13.29 -17.78
N ASN A 47 8.88 12.38 -18.06
CA ASN A 47 7.45 12.67 -18.16
C ASN A 47 6.61 11.54 -17.53
N GLU A 48 5.69 11.90 -16.65
CA GLU A 48 4.79 11.00 -15.92
C GLU A 48 3.58 10.53 -16.76
N GLY A 49 3.20 11.29 -17.79
CA GLY A 49 2.06 10.98 -18.64
C GLY A 49 0.69 11.17 -17.96
N MET A 50 -0.32 10.42 -18.40
CA MET A 50 -1.71 10.53 -17.94
C MET A 50 -2.05 9.48 -16.88
N VAL A 51 -2.81 9.88 -15.86
CA VAL A 51 -3.27 8.97 -14.78
C VAL A 51 -4.41 8.08 -15.29
N LYS A 52 -4.14 6.78 -15.41
CA LYS A 52 -5.15 5.79 -15.87
C LYS A 52 -6.17 5.42 -14.79
N ARG A 53 -5.73 5.24 -13.54
CA ARG A 53 -6.55 4.70 -12.44
C ARG A 53 -5.93 4.96 -11.08
N ILE A 54 -6.77 4.98 -10.04
CA ILE A 54 -6.35 5.10 -8.65
C ILE A 54 -6.54 3.76 -7.95
N ARG A 55 -5.50 3.31 -7.24
CA ARG A 55 -5.53 2.17 -6.32
C ARG A 55 -5.03 2.63 -4.97
N GLY A 56 -5.74 2.29 -3.91
CA GLY A 56 -5.35 2.62 -2.54
C GLY A 56 -5.69 1.48 -1.59
N THR A 57 -5.18 1.57 -0.36
CA THR A 57 -5.56 0.67 0.74
C THR A 57 -5.84 1.51 1.98
N THR A 58 -7.00 1.33 2.59
CA THR A 58 -7.36 1.87 3.90
C THR A 58 -7.11 0.80 4.95
N PHE A 59 -6.68 1.20 6.14
CA PHE A 59 -6.51 0.29 7.27
C PHE A 59 -7.19 0.84 8.51
N SER A 60 -7.57 -0.04 9.41
CA SER A 60 -8.12 0.31 10.70
C SER A 60 -7.71 -0.73 11.75
N ASN A 61 -7.41 -0.23 12.94
CA ASN A 61 -6.80 -0.97 14.03
C ASN A 61 -7.51 -0.59 15.33
N ARG A 62 -7.93 -1.58 16.13
CA ARG A 62 -8.61 -1.39 17.43
C ARG A 62 -9.90 -0.55 17.37
N VAL A 63 -10.52 -0.45 16.19
CA VAL A 63 -11.78 0.25 15.96
C VAL A 63 -12.72 -0.63 15.14
N SER A 64 -13.98 -0.24 15.00
CA SER A 64 -14.91 -0.94 14.14
C SER A 64 -14.48 -0.87 12.66
N SER A 65 -14.71 -1.94 11.90
CA SER A 65 -14.50 -1.98 10.46
C SER A 65 -15.36 -0.97 9.68
N GLN A 66 -16.41 -0.42 10.30
CA GLN A 66 -17.22 0.65 9.72
C GLN A 66 -16.42 1.93 9.42
N PHE A 67 -15.32 2.18 10.15
CA PHE A 67 -14.42 3.29 9.85
C PHE A 67 -13.79 3.16 8.46
N GLU A 68 -13.45 1.94 8.02
CA GLU A 68 -12.87 1.73 6.69
C GLU A 68 -13.89 1.99 5.59
N ASN A 69 -15.11 1.51 5.76
CA ASN A 69 -16.20 1.79 4.82
C ASN A 69 -16.39 3.31 4.68
N THR A 70 -16.38 4.03 5.80
CA THR A 70 -16.52 5.49 5.82
C THR A 70 -15.35 6.17 5.10
N MET A 71 -14.12 5.72 5.31
CA MET A 71 -12.94 6.21 4.59
C MET A 71 -13.04 5.96 3.08
N VAL A 72 -13.47 4.77 2.66
CA VAL A 72 -13.65 4.42 1.25
C VAL A 72 -14.73 5.30 0.61
N HIS A 73 -15.85 5.53 1.30
CA HIS A 73 -16.91 6.42 0.82
C HIS A 73 -16.42 7.86 0.67
N ALA A 74 -15.72 8.40 1.68
CA ALA A 74 -15.18 9.75 1.64
C ALA A 74 -14.15 9.91 0.51
N ALA A 75 -13.22 8.97 0.37
CA ALA A 75 -12.20 8.99 -0.68
C ALA A 75 -12.84 8.92 -2.08
N ARG A 76 -13.82 8.03 -2.28
CA ARG A 76 -14.58 7.96 -3.55
C ARG A 76 -15.34 9.25 -3.84
N GLY A 77 -15.92 9.89 -2.83
CA GLY A 77 -16.61 11.18 -2.98
C GLY A 77 -15.71 12.28 -3.56
N ILE A 78 -14.43 12.26 -3.23
CA ILE A 78 -13.43 13.20 -3.76
C ILE A 78 -12.94 12.75 -5.14
N PHE A 79 -12.45 11.50 -5.27
CA PHE A 79 -11.77 11.06 -6.47
C PHE A 79 -12.68 10.81 -7.67
N ASN A 80 -13.95 10.45 -7.45
CA ASN A 80 -14.90 10.20 -8.54
C ASN A 80 -15.18 11.46 -9.40
N ARG A 81 -14.89 12.65 -8.87
CA ARG A 81 -14.97 13.92 -9.63
C ARG A 81 -13.85 14.05 -10.67
N LEU A 82 -12.74 13.36 -10.46
CA LEU A 82 -11.55 13.39 -11.32
C LEU A 82 -11.50 12.18 -12.26
N LEU A 83 -11.70 10.98 -11.72
CA LEU A 83 -11.51 9.71 -12.43
C LEU A 83 -12.53 8.68 -11.94
N ARG A 84 -13.06 7.85 -12.84
CA ARG A 84 -14.02 6.79 -12.48
C ARG A 84 -13.38 5.49 -11.98
N ASP A 85 -12.18 5.15 -12.47
CA ASP A 85 -11.48 3.91 -12.09
C ASP A 85 -10.72 4.10 -10.76
N VAL A 86 -11.46 4.11 -9.65
CA VAL A 86 -10.95 4.24 -8.28
C VAL A 86 -11.32 3.00 -7.47
N HIS A 87 -10.31 2.23 -7.06
CA HIS A 87 -10.50 1.05 -6.21
C HIS A 87 -9.63 1.14 -4.97
N ILE A 88 -10.27 1.01 -3.80
CA ILE A 88 -9.61 1.12 -2.50
C ILE A 88 -9.86 -0.18 -1.75
N PHE A 89 -8.78 -0.86 -1.37
CA PHE A 89 -8.80 -2.09 -0.59
C PHE A 89 -8.92 -1.77 0.90
N THR A 90 -9.52 -2.68 1.66
CA THR A 90 -9.71 -2.57 3.11
C THR A 90 -8.81 -3.56 3.83
N ASP A 91 -8.06 -3.11 4.82
CA ASP A 91 -7.14 -3.91 5.65
C ASP A 91 -7.44 -3.70 7.14
N HIS A 92 -8.52 -4.32 7.59
CA HIS A 92 -8.94 -4.28 8.99
C HIS A 92 -8.17 -5.30 9.82
N LYS A 93 -7.55 -4.84 10.91
CA LYS A 93 -6.90 -5.71 11.90
C LYS A 93 -7.62 -5.61 13.25
N ALA A 94 -7.92 -6.76 13.84
CA ALA A 94 -8.54 -6.90 15.15
C ALA A 94 -7.68 -7.76 16.11
N GLY A 95 -7.92 -7.63 17.41
CA GLY A 95 -7.21 -8.40 18.44
C GLY A 95 -5.71 -8.16 18.45
N VAL A 96 -4.92 -9.22 18.61
CA VAL A 96 -3.45 -9.18 18.72
C VAL A 96 -2.81 -8.53 17.48
N GLN A 97 -3.41 -8.65 16.30
CA GLN A 97 -2.85 -8.09 15.06
C GLN A 97 -3.03 -6.56 14.93
N ALA A 98 -3.85 -5.94 15.79
CA ALA A 98 -4.31 -4.56 15.66
C ALA A 98 -3.51 -3.50 16.43
N GLY A 99 -2.45 -3.88 17.14
CA GLY A 99 -1.80 -2.98 18.11
C GLY A 99 -2.02 -3.52 19.51
#